data_AF-A0A8S3EGY8-F1
#
_entry.id   AF-A0A8S3EGY8-F1
#
_cell.length_a   1.000
_cell.length_b   1.000
_cell.length_c   1.000
_cell.angle_alpha   90.00
_cell.angle_beta   90.00
_cell.angle_gamma   90.00
#
_symmetry.space_group_name_H-M   'P 1'
#
loop_
_entity.id
_entity.type
_entity.pdbx_description
1 polymer ?
#
loop_
_entity_poly.entity_id
_entity_poly.type
_entity_poly.pdbx_seq_one_letter_code
_entity_poly.pdbx_strand_id
1 'polypeptide(L)'
;MQAGGQSILDRILAAKNTIAGQAIAKVVCKATTEEVTGPKRKHVDFLLQLTHQANASIPDTADLLMERSQNTSWVVAFKSLITIHQLMAYGNERFESYMASHNYHLQAPGIVDRMGMSSSDMFIYIGRYADYLNEKREAYKIMGYDFCKIERGKNDGTLRIMPLDKLFKTLPIILKQIDAILRFDVSLSRVKFKTDCSMYSEL
;
A
#
# COMPACT_ATOMS: atom_id res chain seq x y z
N MET A 1 -16.08 -25.20 14.53
CA MET A 1 -15.84 -23.79 14.91
C MET A 1 -14.34 -23.54 14.85
N GLN A 2 -13.83 -23.01 13.74
CA GLN A 2 -12.41 -22.64 13.64
C GLN A 2 -12.30 -21.25 14.29
N ALA A 3 -11.61 -21.15 15.42
CA ALA A 3 -11.45 -19.89 16.12
C ALA A 3 -10.73 -18.88 15.22
N GLY A 4 -11.49 -17.94 14.65
CA GLY A 4 -10.97 -16.78 13.95
C GLY A 4 -10.21 -15.90 14.93
N GLY A 5 -8.92 -16.14 15.06
CA GLY A 5 -8.05 -15.42 15.98
C GLY A 5 -6.68 -15.19 15.33
N GLN A 6 -6.07 -14.05 15.63
CA GLN A 6 -4.69 -13.73 15.23
C GLN A 6 -3.76 -14.89 15.55
N SER A 7 -2.85 -15.20 14.60
CA SER A 7 -1.85 -16.27 14.70
C SER A 7 -1.02 -16.12 15.98
N ILE A 8 -0.53 -17.24 16.52
CA ILE A 8 0.34 -17.23 17.70
C ILE A 8 1.60 -16.41 17.41
N LEU A 9 2.15 -16.51 16.19
CA LEU A 9 3.30 -15.73 15.75
C LEU A 9 3.00 -14.22 15.78
N ASP A 10 1.83 -13.80 15.29
CA ASP A 10 1.40 -12.40 15.33
C ASP A 10 1.29 -11.87 16.77
N ARG A 11 0.80 -12.70 17.70
CA ARG A 11 0.68 -12.33 19.11
C ARG A 11 2.04 -12.20 19.79
N ILE A 12 2.96 -13.13 19.52
CA ILE A 12 4.33 -13.09 20.05
C ILE A 12 5.06 -11.85 19.54
N LEU A 13 4.96 -11.55 18.25
CA LEU A 13 5.59 -10.37 17.66
C LEU A 13 5.01 -9.07 18.23
N ALA A 14 3.69 -8.97 18.37
CA ALA A 14 3.05 -7.82 19.00
C ALA A 14 3.42 -7.67 20.50
N ALA A 15 3.62 -8.78 21.22
CA ALA A 15 4.09 -8.78 22.60
C ALA A 15 5.54 -8.30 22.69
N LYS A 16 6.43 -8.81 21.83
CA LYS A 16 7.83 -8.35 21.72
C LYS A 16 7.91 -6.83 21.53
N ASN A 17 7.12 -6.29 20.60
CA ASN A 17 7.11 -4.85 20.32
C ASN A 17 6.50 -4.03 21.47
N THR A 18 5.60 -4.61 22.26
CA THR A 18 5.07 -3.96 23.48
C THR A 18 6.14 -3.89 24.56
N ILE A 19 6.91 -4.96 24.77
CA ILE A 19 8.00 -5.01 25.74
C ILE A 19 9.13 -4.04 25.35
N ALA A 20 9.41 -3.91 24.05
CA ALA A 20 10.39 -2.96 23.52
C ALA A 20 9.91 -1.49 23.49
N GLY A 21 8.66 -1.20 23.88
CA GLY A 21 8.09 0.15 23.82
C GLY A 21 7.82 0.67 22.40
N GLN A 22 7.89 -0.19 21.38
CA GLN A 22 7.75 0.18 19.97
C GLN A 22 6.29 0.16 19.51
N ALA A 23 5.55 1.23 19.82
CA ALA A 23 4.14 1.35 19.50
C ALA A 23 3.84 1.23 17.99
N ILE A 24 4.67 1.83 17.13
CA ILE A 24 4.52 1.79 15.66
C ILE A 24 4.67 0.34 15.16
N ALA A 25 5.74 -0.36 15.55
CA ALA A 25 6.00 -1.75 15.16
C ALA A 25 4.86 -2.68 15.57
N LYS A 26 4.27 -2.48 16.76
CA LYS A 26 3.10 -3.24 17.21
C LYS A 26 1.89 -3.02 16.29
N VAL A 27 1.58 -1.78 15.91
CA VAL A 27 0.43 -1.49 15.07
C VAL A 27 0.63 -2.00 13.65
N VAL A 28 1.83 -1.85 13.09
CA VAL A 28 2.21 -2.41 11.79
C VAL A 28 2.01 -3.93 11.77
N CYS A 29 2.44 -4.66 12.80
CA CYS A 29 2.22 -6.10 12.90
C CYS A 29 0.73 -6.46 12.98
N LYS A 30 -0.07 -5.67 13.70
CA LYS A 30 -1.52 -5.90 13.80
C LYS A 30 -2.28 -5.54 12.51
N ALA A 31 -1.78 -4.62 11.71
CA ALA A 31 -2.31 -4.33 10.37
C ALA A 31 -1.96 -5.44 9.36
N THR A 32 -0.81 -6.08 9.54
CA THR A 32 -0.20 -7.05 8.59
C THR A 32 -0.17 -8.48 9.16
N THR A 33 -1.26 -8.92 9.78
CA THR A 33 -1.41 -10.28 10.33
C THR A 33 -1.53 -11.34 9.22
N GLU A 34 -1.26 -12.61 9.55
CA GLU A 34 -1.40 -13.74 8.61
C GLU A 34 -2.86 -14.13 8.31
N GLU A 35 -3.81 -13.52 9.01
CA GLU A 35 -5.25 -13.69 8.75
C GLU A 35 -5.60 -13.21 7.33
N VAL A 36 -6.20 -14.10 6.52
CA VAL A 36 -6.59 -13.89 5.11
C VAL A 36 -7.81 -12.97 5.02
N THR A 37 -7.61 -11.72 5.43
CA THR A 37 -8.55 -10.62 5.40
C THR A 37 -7.78 -9.34 5.05
N GLY A 38 -8.50 -8.28 4.66
CA GLY A 38 -7.87 -6.97 4.47
C GLY A 38 -7.19 -6.45 5.75
N PRO A 39 -6.26 -5.47 5.63
CA PRO A 39 -5.73 -4.79 6.80
C PRO A 39 -6.86 -4.26 7.69
N LYS A 40 -6.80 -4.53 9.00
CA LYS A 40 -7.87 -4.10 9.92
C LYS A 40 -7.91 -2.59 9.98
N ARG A 41 -9.06 -2.00 9.62
CA ARG A 41 -9.27 -0.55 9.49
C ARG A 41 -8.75 0.26 10.67
N LYS A 42 -9.08 -0.14 11.90
CA LYS A 42 -8.58 0.53 13.13
C LYS A 42 -7.06 0.69 13.24
N HIS A 43 -6.29 -0.24 12.65
CA HIS A 43 -4.82 -0.16 12.66
C HIS A 43 -4.31 0.72 11.52
N VAL A 44 -4.95 0.66 10.36
CA VAL A 44 -4.66 1.57 9.24
C VAL A 44 -4.99 3.01 9.63
N ASP A 45 -6.15 3.27 10.23
CA ASP A 45 -6.57 4.61 10.66
C ASP A 45 -5.58 5.21 11.68
N PHE A 46 -5.06 4.39 12.59
CA PHE A 46 -4.02 4.81 13.51
C PHE A 46 -2.71 5.19 12.79
N LEU A 47 -2.27 4.38 11.81
CA LEU A 47 -1.09 4.69 11.01
C LEU A 47 -1.30 5.96 10.17
N LEU A 48 -2.50 6.16 9.59
CA LEU A 48 -2.86 7.38 8.89
C LEU A 48 -2.76 8.58 9.82
N GLN A 49 -3.36 8.51 11.01
CA GLN A 49 -3.27 9.58 12.00
C GLN A 49 -1.82 9.89 12.39
N LEU A 50 -0.96 8.87 12.54
CA LEU A 50 0.47 9.07 12.79
C LEU A 50 1.14 9.90 11.69
N THR A 51 0.80 9.70 10.41
CA THR A 51 1.39 10.49 9.33
C THR A 51 1.09 12.00 9.42
N HIS A 52 -0.01 12.39 10.06
CA HIS A 52 -0.39 13.79 10.27
C HIS A 52 0.25 14.41 11.51
N GLN A 53 0.82 13.61 12.41
CA GLN A 53 1.46 14.12 13.62
C GLN A 53 2.87 14.61 13.31
N ALA A 54 3.16 15.88 13.65
CA ALA A 54 4.46 16.49 13.33
C ALA A 54 5.66 15.79 13.97
N ASN A 55 5.47 15.14 15.12
CA ASN A 55 6.53 14.49 15.91
C ASN A 55 6.65 12.99 15.63
N ALA A 56 5.79 12.41 14.78
CA ALA A 56 5.85 10.99 14.48
C ALA A 56 6.98 10.68 13.49
N SER A 57 7.68 9.57 13.71
CA SER A 57 8.70 9.09 12.78
C SER A 57 8.04 8.45 11.55
N ILE A 58 8.01 9.20 10.45
CA ILE A 58 7.67 8.68 9.12
C ILE A 58 8.64 7.57 8.68
N PRO A 59 9.98 7.72 8.86
CA PRO A 59 10.94 6.67 8.54
C PRO A 59 10.60 5.33 9.20
N ASP A 60 10.38 5.33 10.52
CA ASP A 60 10.09 4.08 11.25
C ASP A 60 8.86 3.38 10.68
N THR A 61 7.80 4.14 10.38
CA THR A 61 6.55 3.58 9.84
C THR A 61 6.77 2.98 8.46
N ALA A 62 7.49 3.69 7.59
CA ALA A 62 7.80 3.24 6.23
C ALA A 62 8.73 2.02 6.26
N ASP A 63 9.84 2.07 6.99
CA ASP A 63 10.81 0.97 7.12
C ASP A 63 10.17 -0.31 7.64
N LEU A 64 9.34 -0.22 8.69
CA LEU A 64 8.62 -1.36 9.24
C LEU A 64 7.64 -1.96 8.21
N LEU A 65 6.92 -1.13 7.44
CA LEU A 65 6.04 -1.63 6.39
C LEU A 65 6.81 -2.23 5.22
N MET A 66 7.97 -1.67 4.87
CA MET A 66 8.88 -2.19 3.86
C MET A 66 9.41 -3.56 4.27
N GLU A 67 9.86 -3.73 5.51
CA GLU A 67 10.29 -5.01 6.07
C GLU A 67 9.17 -6.05 5.98
N ARG A 68 7.94 -5.67 6.37
CA ARG A 68 6.78 -6.58 6.31
C ARG A 68 6.36 -6.91 4.88
N SER A 69 6.62 -6.04 3.91
CA SER A 69 6.33 -6.32 2.48
C SER A 69 7.20 -7.45 1.91
N GLN A 70 8.37 -7.70 2.50
CA GLN A 70 9.29 -8.78 2.11
C GLN A 70 9.05 -10.09 2.88
N ASN A 71 7.97 -10.18 3.67
CA ASN A 71 7.68 -11.37 4.45
C ASN A 71 7.37 -12.57 3.55
N THR A 72 7.77 -13.78 3.97
CA THR A 72 7.50 -15.02 3.23
C THR A 72 6.01 -15.34 3.10
N SER A 73 5.16 -14.85 4.01
CA SER A 73 3.71 -14.98 3.91
C SER A 73 3.15 -13.98 2.91
N TRP A 74 2.54 -14.49 1.83
CA TRP A 74 1.89 -13.66 0.81
C TRP A 74 0.82 -12.73 1.41
N VAL A 75 0.12 -13.18 2.47
CA VAL A 75 -0.92 -12.39 3.16
C VAL A 75 -0.30 -11.16 3.83
N VAL A 76 0.80 -11.37 4.55
CA VAL A 76 1.53 -10.31 5.25
C VAL A 76 2.14 -9.35 4.23
N ALA A 77 2.82 -9.87 3.22
CA ALA A 77 3.43 -9.08 2.15
C ALA A 77 2.37 -8.20 1.46
N PHE A 78 1.26 -8.78 1.05
CA PHE A 78 0.22 -8.05 0.33
C PHE A 78 -0.47 -7.00 1.21
N LYS A 79 -0.79 -7.33 2.46
CA LYS A 79 -1.38 -6.37 3.42
C LYS A 79 -0.45 -5.20 3.71
N SER A 80 0.87 -5.44 3.70
CA SER A 80 1.86 -4.38 3.85
C SER A 80 1.81 -3.42 2.65
N LEU A 81 1.79 -3.95 1.42
CA LEU A 81 1.62 -3.12 0.21
C LEU A 81 0.30 -2.34 0.20
N ILE A 82 -0.82 -2.98 0.59
CA ILE A 82 -2.11 -2.30 0.69
C ILE A 82 -2.05 -1.17 1.72
N THR A 83 -1.43 -1.42 2.87
CA THR A 83 -1.28 -0.39 3.92
C THR A 83 -0.39 0.75 3.43
N ILE A 84 0.73 0.48 2.74
CA ILE A 84 1.58 1.50 2.11
C ILE A 84 0.76 2.35 1.12
N HIS A 85 -0.01 1.71 0.24
CA HIS A 85 -0.86 2.45 -0.72
C HIS A 85 -1.87 3.34 -0.01
N GLN A 86 -2.52 2.85 1.05
CA GLN A 86 -3.47 3.64 1.83
C GLN A 86 -2.80 4.86 2.49
N LEU A 87 -1.61 4.68 3.05
CA LEU A 87 -0.84 5.81 3.61
C LEU A 87 -0.42 6.81 2.54
N MET A 88 -0.01 6.36 1.35
CA MET A 88 0.28 7.25 0.22
C MET A 88 -0.97 7.99 -0.25
N ALA A 89 -2.12 7.31 -0.37
CA ALA A 89 -3.34 7.89 -0.93
C ALA A 89 -4.06 8.83 0.03
N TYR A 90 -4.13 8.49 1.32
CA TYR A 90 -4.97 9.17 2.31
C TYR A 90 -4.20 9.81 3.46
N GLY A 91 -2.91 9.49 3.61
CA GLY A 91 -2.07 10.07 4.66
C GLY A 91 -1.51 11.45 4.29
N ASN A 92 -0.66 11.97 5.17
CA ASN A 92 0.06 13.20 4.93
C ASN A 92 1.12 13.05 3.81
N GLU A 93 1.32 14.11 3.02
CA GLU A 93 2.30 14.15 1.92
C GLU A 93 3.74 13.83 2.35
N ARG A 94 4.08 14.03 3.63
CA ARG A 94 5.38 13.64 4.20
C ARG A 94 5.67 12.15 4.00
N PHE A 95 4.66 11.29 4.10
CA PHE A 95 4.83 9.85 3.88
C PHE A 95 5.13 9.55 2.40
N GLU A 96 4.36 10.12 1.49
CA GLU A 96 4.55 9.92 0.05
C GLU A 96 5.90 10.49 -0.45
N SER A 97 6.27 11.68 0.04
CA SER A 97 7.58 12.30 -0.21
C SER A 97 8.74 11.47 0.34
N TYR A 98 8.59 10.91 1.55
CA TYR A 98 9.57 10.00 2.11
C TYR A 98 9.76 8.74 1.24
N MET A 99 8.65 8.12 0.82
CA MET A 99 8.66 6.95 -0.07
C MET A 99 9.27 7.24 -1.44
N ALA A 100 9.08 8.45 -1.98
CA ALA A 100 9.63 8.87 -3.27
C ALA A 100 11.13 9.20 -3.22
N SER A 101 11.61 9.73 -2.09
CA SER A 101 13.02 10.12 -1.90
C SER A 101 13.94 8.94 -1.60
N HIS A 102 13.41 7.89 -0.96
CA HIS A 102 14.19 6.70 -0.61
C HIS A 102 14.17 5.69 -1.77
N ASN A 103 15.31 5.03 -1.99
CA ASN A 103 15.45 3.99 -3.03
C ASN A 103 14.81 2.66 -2.60
N TYR A 104 13.59 2.70 -2.06
CA TYR A 104 12.82 1.49 -1.80
C TYR A 104 12.37 0.90 -3.12
N HIS A 105 12.84 -0.29 -3.46
CA HIS A 105 12.25 -1.05 -4.56
C HIS A 105 11.32 -2.09 -3.96
N LEU A 106 10.00 -1.82 -4.03
CA LEU A 106 9.01 -2.81 -3.62
C LEU A 106 9.15 -3.99 -4.59
N GLN A 107 9.46 -5.16 -4.05
CA GLN A 107 9.56 -6.40 -4.80
C GLN A 107 8.64 -7.42 -4.16
N ALA A 108 8.08 -8.31 -4.98
CA ALA A 108 7.44 -9.50 -4.43
C ALA A 108 8.49 -10.31 -3.64
N PRO A 109 8.14 -10.85 -2.46
CA PRO A 109 8.97 -11.87 -1.82
C PRO A 109 9.23 -13.00 -2.81
N GLY A 110 10.45 -13.53 -2.85
CA GLY A 110 10.79 -14.64 -3.73
C GLY A 110 9.80 -15.80 -3.58
N ILE A 111 9.40 -16.41 -4.70
CA ILE A 111 8.54 -17.60 -4.70
C ILE A 111 9.33 -18.72 -4.03
N VAL A 112 9.09 -18.95 -2.74
CA VAL A 112 9.57 -20.16 -2.09
C VAL A 112 8.53 -21.24 -2.37
N ASP A 113 8.92 -22.28 -3.11
CA ASP A 113 8.14 -23.45 -3.57
C ASP A 113 7.37 -24.25 -2.48
N ARG A 114 7.26 -23.72 -1.25
CA ARG A 114 6.61 -24.37 -0.11
C ARG A 114 5.11 -24.08 0.00
N MET A 115 4.52 -23.29 -0.91
CA MET A 115 3.10 -22.92 -0.83
C MET A 115 2.36 -23.32 -2.11
N GLY A 116 1.22 -24.00 -1.96
CA GLY A 116 0.47 -24.60 -3.06
C GLY A 116 0.03 -23.62 -4.16
N MET A 117 -0.51 -24.14 -5.27
CA MET A 117 -0.81 -23.41 -6.52
C MET A 117 -1.55 -22.07 -6.34
N SER A 118 -2.46 -21.96 -5.35
CA SER A 118 -3.18 -20.71 -5.05
C SER A 118 -2.28 -19.58 -4.54
N SER A 119 -1.22 -19.91 -3.80
CA SER A 119 -0.28 -18.91 -3.27
C SER A 119 0.67 -18.37 -4.35
N SER A 120 1.04 -19.20 -5.33
CA SER A 120 1.87 -18.77 -6.46
C SER A 120 1.19 -17.68 -7.29
N ASP A 121 -0.11 -17.82 -7.56
CA ASP A 121 -0.91 -16.79 -8.23
C ASP A 121 -0.96 -15.47 -7.44
N MET A 122 -1.05 -15.55 -6.10
CA MET A 122 -1.06 -14.35 -5.27
C MET A 122 0.27 -13.58 -5.32
N PHE A 123 1.40 -14.27 -5.39
CA PHE A 123 2.71 -13.60 -5.54
C PHE A 123 2.85 -12.84 -6.86
N ILE A 124 2.21 -13.32 -7.95
CA ILE A 124 2.16 -12.58 -9.23
C ILE A 124 1.41 -11.26 -9.04
N TYR A 125 0.25 -11.28 -8.38
CA TYR A 125 -0.52 -10.06 -8.10
C TYR A 125 0.21 -9.11 -7.15
N ILE A 126 0.91 -9.65 -6.14
CA ILE A 126 1.77 -8.86 -5.25
C ILE A 126 2.88 -8.16 -6.04
N GLY A 127 3.54 -8.87 -6.96
CA GLY A 127 4.56 -8.29 -7.83
C GLY A 127 4.01 -7.17 -8.70
N ARG A 128 2.90 -7.42 -9.41
CA ARG A 128 2.22 -6.40 -10.24
C ARG A 128 1.80 -5.18 -9.42
N TYR A 129 1.31 -5.39 -8.21
CA TYR A 129 0.90 -4.30 -7.32
C TYR A 129 2.09 -3.51 -6.78
N ALA A 130 3.20 -4.19 -6.45
CA ALA A 130 4.45 -3.55 -6.09
C ALA A 130 4.99 -2.69 -7.24
N ASP A 131 4.94 -3.17 -8.48
CA ASP A 131 5.30 -2.40 -9.67
C ASP A 131 4.46 -1.13 -9.82
N TYR A 132 3.15 -1.23 -9.63
CA TYR A 132 2.28 -0.04 -9.63
C TYR A 132 2.68 0.98 -8.56
N LEU A 133 2.96 0.54 -7.32
CA LEU A 133 3.39 1.44 -6.25
C LEU A 133 4.77 2.06 -6.52
N ASN A 134 5.65 1.30 -7.19
CA ASN A 134 6.94 1.79 -7.66
C ASN A 134 6.77 2.90 -8.70
N GLU A 135 5.92 2.72 -9.71
CA GLU A 135 5.62 3.76 -10.70
C GLU A 135 4.92 4.97 -10.07
N LYS A 136 4.02 4.77 -9.10
CA LYS A 136 3.37 5.87 -8.36
C LYS A 136 4.41 6.73 -7.62
N ARG A 137 5.36 6.11 -6.91
CA ARG A 137 6.38 6.87 -6.17
C ARG A 137 7.35 7.59 -7.10
N GLU A 138 7.74 6.96 -8.21
CA GLU A 138 8.65 7.57 -9.19
C GLU A 138 7.97 8.74 -9.90
N ALA A 139 6.68 8.61 -10.22
CA ALA A 139 5.86 9.72 -10.71
C ALA A 139 5.85 10.89 -9.71
N TYR A 140 5.60 10.63 -8.43
CA TYR A 140 5.66 11.68 -7.39
C TYR A 140 7.05 12.32 -7.29
N LYS A 141 8.12 11.52 -7.34
CA LYS A 141 9.51 11.98 -7.30
C LYS A 141 9.84 12.96 -8.42
N ILE A 142 9.41 12.65 -9.65
CA ILE A 142 9.70 13.47 -10.84
C ILE A 142 8.81 14.72 -10.88
N MET A 143 7.54 14.59 -10.49
CA MET A 143 6.54 15.64 -10.68
C MET A 143 6.41 16.59 -9.49
N GLY A 144 6.75 16.12 -8.29
CA GLY A 144 6.57 16.83 -7.02
C GLY A 144 5.13 16.84 -6.51
N TYR A 145 4.23 16.05 -7.10
CA TYR A 145 2.84 15.92 -6.68
C TYR A 145 2.24 14.57 -7.10
N ASP A 146 1.15 14.16 -6.44
CA ASP A 146 0.40 12.94 -6.76
C ASP A 146 -0.70 13.22 -7.79
N PHE A 147 -0.65 12.56 -8.95
CA PHE A 147 -1.70 12.66 -9.99
C PHE A 147 -3.09 12.29 -9.49
N CYS A 148 -3.22 11.50 -8.43
CA CYS A 148 -4.52 11.17 -7.84
C CYS A 148 -5.12 12.35 -7.06
N LYS A 149 -4.30 13.32 -6.62
CA LYS A 149 -4.69 14.41 -5.69
C LYS A 149 -4.73 15.79 -6.33
N ILE A 150 -4.27 15.95 -7.58
CA ILE A 150 -4.33 17.24 -8.28
C ILE A 150 -5.76 17.69 -8.57
N GLU A 151 -5.93 19.00 -8.72
CA GLU A 151 -7.22 19.61 -9.03
C GLU A 151 -7.77 19.11 -10.36
N ARG A 152 -9.05 18.73 -10.33
CA ARG A 152 -9.81 18.25 -11.49
C ARG A 152 -10.89 19.27 -11.81
N GLY A 153 -11.05 19.57 -13.09
CA GLY A 153 -12.06 20.52 -13.54
C GLY A 153 -11.98 20.73 -15.04
N LYS A 154 -13.03 21.29 -15.64
CA LYS A 154 -13.08 21.61 -17.08
C LYS A 154 -12.16 22.79 -17.40
N ASN A 155 -12.11 23.80 -16.52
CA ASN A 155 -11.42 25.06 -16.76
C ASN A 155 -10.13 25.21 -15.92
N ASP A 156 -10.08 24.61 -14.73
CA ASP A 156 -8.97 24.83 -13.77
C ASP A 156 -8.17 23.55 -13.46
N GLY A 157 -8.46 22.44 -14.16
CA GLY A 157 -7.77 21.18 -13.90
C GLY A 157 -6.28 21.28 -14.20
N THR A 158 -5.42 20.90 -13.25
CA THR A 158 -3.95 21.11 -13.32
C THR A 158 -3.34 20.59 -14.63
N LEU A 159 -3.77 19.42 -15.11
CA LEU A 159 -3.30 18.85 -16.39
C LEU A 159 -3.89 19.55 -17.62
N ARG A 160 -5.09 20.14 -17.53
CA ARG A 160 -5.76 20.82 -18.65
C ARG A 160 -5.15 22.18 -18.95
N ILE A 161 -4.75 22.90 -17.91
CA ILE A 161 -4.12 24.22 -18.03
C ILE A 161 -2.59 24.15 -18.12
N MET A 162 -2.02 22.94 -18.12
CA MET A 162 -0.57 22.76 -18.17
C MET A 162 0.01 23.25 -19.51
N PRO A 163 1.10 24.03 -19.51
CA PRO A 163 1.81 24.39 -20.72
C PRO A 163 2.24 23.16 -21.52
N LEU A 164 2.16 23.25 -22.85
CA LEU A 164 2.31 22.12 -23.76
C LEU A 164 3.67 21.39 -23.62
N ASP A 165 4.73 22.16 -23.45
CA ASP A 165 6.10 21.71 -23.21
C ASP A 165 6.25 20.89 -21.92
N LYS A 166 5.56 21.29 -20.84
CA LYS A 166 5.50 20.52 -19.60
C LYS A 166 4.57 19.30 -19.73
N LEU A 167 3.47 19.44 -20.46
CA LEU A 167 2.52 18.37 -20.70
C LEU A 167 3.16 17.20 -21.45
N PHE A 168 3.94 17.47 -22.50
CA PHE A 168 4.66 16.42 -23.23
C PHE A 168 5.64 15.62 -22.38
N LYS A 169 6.25 16.26 -21.37
CA LYS A 169 7.12 15.57 -20.39
C LYS A 169 6.32 14.79 -19.35
N THR A 170 5.14 15.29 -19.00
CA THR A 170 4.25 14.71 -17.98
C THR A 170 3.51 13.47 -18.50
N LEU A 171 3.07 13.48 -19.75
CA LEU A 171 2.27 12.42 -20.35
C LEU A 171 2.90 11.02 -20.25
N PRO A 172 4.19 10.81 -20.63
CA PRO A 172 4.83 9.51 -20.49
C PRO A 172 4.86 8.98 -19.04
N ILE A 173 4.95 9.87 -18.06
CA ILE A 173 5.00 9.52 -16.64
C ILE A 173 3.63 9.00 -16.18
N ILE A 174 2.55 9.71 -16.52
CA ILE A 174 1.18 9.26 -16.24
C ILE A 174 0.90 7.93 -16.94
N LEU A 175 1.30 7.81 -18.21
CA LEU A 175 1.07 6.58 -18.99
C LEU A 175 1.76 5.37 -18.38
N LYS A 176 2.99 5.50 -17.86
CA LYS A 176 3.66 4.40 -17.12
C LYS A 176 2.88 3.97 -15.89
N GLN A 177 2.39 4.93 -15.10
CA GLN A 177 1.58 4.63 -13.92
C GLN A 177 0.25 3.93 -14.29
N ILE A 178 -0.40 4.37 -15.37
CA ILE A 178 -1.63 3.75 -15.88
C ILE A 178 -1.34 2.33 -16.41
N ASP A 179 -0.26 2.14 -17.16
CA ASP A 179 0.12 0.83 -17.67
C ASP A 179 0.39 -0.16 -16.52
N ALA A 180 1.11 0.27 -15.48
CA ALA A 180 1.38 -0.56 -14.31
C ALA A 180 0.11 -0.97 -13.55
N ILE A 181 -0.87 -0.08 -13.38
CA ILE A 181 -2.13 -0.46 -12.72
C ILE A 181 -2.96 -1.40 -13.59
N LEU A 182 -2.97 -1.21 -14.92
CA LEU A 182 -3.70 -2.09 -15.84
C LEU A 182 -3.09 -3.49 -15.89
N ARG A 183 -1.76 -3.60 -15.76
CA ARG A 183 -1.05 -4.89 -15.65
C ARG A 183 -1.43 -5.71 -14.42
N PHE A 184 -2.12 -5.14 -13.42
CA PHE A 184 -2.65 -5.93 -12.30
C PHE A 184 -3.56 -7.05 -12.83
N ASP A 185 -4.36 -6.78 -13.86
CA ASP A 185 -5.09 -7.74 -14.70
C ASP A 185 -5.63 -8.96 -13.92
N VAL A 186 -6.57 -8.67 -13.01
CA VAL A 186 -7.28 -9.68 -12.23
C VAL A 186 -8.63 -9.98 -12.88
N SER A 187 -8.89 -11.26 -13.18
CA SER A 187 -10.22 -11.67 -13.64
C SER A 187 -11.24 -11.54 -12.51
N LEU A 188 -12.42 -11.00 -12.81
CA LEU A 188 -13.54 -10.89 -11.85
C LEU A 188 -13.92 -12.24 -11.22
N SER A 189 -13.69 -13.35 -11.94
CA SER A 189 -13.87 -14.72 -11.42
C SER A 189 -13.00 -15.05 -10.20
N ARG A 190 -11.86 -14.36 -10.05
CA ARG A 190 -10.91 -14.54 -8.94
C ARG A 190 -11.20 -13.60 -7.77
N VAL A 191 -12.01 -12.57 -7.97
CA VAL A 191 -12.47 -11.66 -6.91
C VAL A 191 -13.81 -12.16 -6.39
N LYS A 192 -13.78 -12.98 -5.33
CA LYS A 192 -14.99 -13.33 -4.59
C LYS A 192 -15.44 -12.10 -3.81
N PHE A 193 -16.22 -11.23 -4.44
CA PHE A 193 -16.98 -10.22 -3.72
C PHE A 193 -17.94 -10.98 -2.80
N LYS A 194 -17.65 -10.97 -1.50
CA LYS A 194 -18.73 -11.11 -0.53
C LYS A 194 -19.53 -9.82 -0.69
N THR A 195 -20.61 -9.88 -1.46
CA THR A 195 -21.54 -8.77 -1.64
C THR A 195 -22.23 -8.49 -0.32
N ASP A 196 -21.54 -7.83 0.61
CA ASP A 196 -22.21 -6.99 1.60
C ASP A 196 -22.44 -5.64 0.91
N CYS A 197 -23.50 -5.63 0.11
CA CYS A 197 -24.00 -4.49 -0.65
C CYS A 197 -24.66 -3.46 0.30
N SER A 198 -23.97 -3.06 1.37
CA SER A 198 -24.44 -2.08 2.36
C SER A 198 -23.48 -0.90 2.57
N MET A 199 -22.47 -0.73 1.71
CA MET A 199 -21.44 0.33 1.85
C MET A 199 -21.61 1.52 0.90
N TYR A 200 -22.77 1.68 0.27
CA TYR A 200 -23.11 2.84 -0.57
C TYR A 200 -24.46 3.48 -0.22
N SER A 201 -24.91 3.38 1.04
CA SER A 201 -26.19 3.98 1.47
C SER A 201 -26.06 5.21 2.37
N GLU A 202 -24.87 5.79 2.53
CA GLU A 202 -24.70 7.05 3.28
C GLU A 202 -23.68 7.95 2.56
N LEU A 203 -24.17 8.60 1.50
CA LEU A 203 -23.77 9.95 1.11
C LEU A 203 -24.77 10.92 1.73
#